data_AF-A0A2V9Y7F6-F1
#
_entry.id   AF-A0A2V9Y7F6-F1
#
_cell.length_a   1.000
_cell.length_b   1.000
_cell.length_c   1.000
_cell.angle_alpha   90.00
_cell.angle_beta   90.00
_cell.angle_gamma   90.00
#
_symmetry.space_group_name_H-M   'P 1'
#
loop_
_entity.id
_entity.type
_entity.pdbx_description
1 polymer ?
#
loop_
_entity_poly.entity_id
_entity_poly.type
_entity_poly.pdbx_seq_one_letter_code
_entity_poly.pdbx_strand_id
1 'polypeptide(L)' 'MPVSPARATAFDILLRIEQEDAYASELLHSSRYVNLSSADHALATELVMGVLRWRSLLDRRIAEASSQKLEKL' A
#
# COMPACT_ATOMS: atom_id res chain seq x y z
N MET A 1 -16.25 9.32 5.79
CA MET A 1 -16.50 8.03 5.08
C MET A 1 -15.58 6.98 5.69
N PRO A 2 -16.05 5.76 5.98
CA PRO A 2 -15.19 4.71 6.49
C PRO A 2 -14.18 4.25 5.42
N VAL A 3 -12.94 3.97 5.84
CA VAL A 3 -11.91 3.37 4.96
C VAL A 3 -12.34 1.93 4.65
N SER A 4 -12.18 1.49 3.39
CA SER A 4 -12.53 0.12 3.02
C SER A 4 -11.46 -0.85 3.53
N PRO A 5 -11.82 -2.11 3.86
CA PRO A 5 -10.85 -3.12 4.29
C PRO A 5 -9.69 -3.29 3.31
N ALA A 6 -9.97 -3.26 2.00
CA ALA A 6 -8.94 -3.30 0.97
C ALA A 6 -7.91 -2.16 1.07
N ARG A 7 -8.37 -0.92 1.26
CA ARG A 7 -7.48 0.26 1.37
C ARG A 7 -6.65 0.23 2.64
N ALA A 8 -7.25 -0.15 3.77
CA ALA A 8 -6.54 -0.31 5.04
C ALA A 8 -5.46 -1.40 4.93
N THR A 9 -5.78 -2.54 4.32
CA THR A 9 -4.84 -3.64 4.10
C THR A 9 -3.69 -3.24 3.17
N ALA A 10 -3.99 -2.55 2.06
CA ALA A 10 -2.96 -2.08 1.15
C ALA A 10 -1.99 -1.10 1.82
N PHE A 11 -2.52 -0.18 2.64
CA PHE A 11 -1.70 0.74 3.43
C PHE A 11 -0.78 0.00 4.40
N ASP A 12 -1.32 -0.95 5.19
CA ASP A 12 -0.54 -1.73 6.15
C ASP A 12 0.59 -2.53 5.47
N ILE A 13 0.33 -3.08 4.28
CA ILE A 13 1.34 -3.80 3.50
C ILE A 13 2.43 -2.85 3.01
N LEU A 14 2.05 -1.74 2.37
CA LEU A 14 3.01 -0.76 1.86
C LEU A 14 3.89 -0.16 2.97
N LEU A 15 3.31 0.07 4.15
CA LEU A 15 4.04 0.55 5.31
C LEU A 15 5.09 -0.46 5.78
N ARG A 16 4.77 -1.75 5.82
CA ARG A 16 5.74 -2.80 6.17
C ARG A 16 6.84 -2.96 5.14
N ILE A 17 6.52 -2.88 3.85
CA ILE A 17 7.55 -2.91 2.80
C ILE A 17 8.56 -1.80 3.04
N GLU A 18 8.08 -0.59 3.35
CA GLU A 18 8.97 0.56 3.59
C GLU A 18 9.77 0.46 4.90
N GLN A 19 9.19 -0.11 5.96
CA GLN A 19 9.82 -0.15 7.29
C GLN A 19 10.68 -1.40 7.53
N GLU A 20 10.33 -2.54 6.93
CA GLU A 20 10.86 -3.85 7.26
C GLU A 20 11.59 -4.52 6.06
N ASP A 21 11.72 -3.83 4.92
CA ASP A 21 12.26 -4.37 3.65
C ASP A 21 11.58 -5.70 3.22
N ALA A 22 10.29 -5.83 3.56
CA ALA A 22 9.49 -7.02 3.33
C ALA A 22 9.03 -7.15 1.88
N TYR A 23 8.85 -8.37 1.39
CA TYR A 23 8.36 -8.61 0.03
C TYR A 23 6.84 -8.54 -0.07
N ALA A 24 6.35 -7.78 -1.05
CA ALA A 24 4.91 -7.59 -1.29
C ALA A 24 4.16 -8.92 -1.49
N SER A 25 4.76 -9.86 -2.22
CA SER A 25 4.18 -11.19 -2.48
C SER A 25 3.98 -11.97 -1.18
N GLU A 26 4.91 -11.92 -0.24
CA GLU A 26 4.79 -12.63 1.04
C GLU A 26 3.69 -12.02 1.92
N LEU A 27 3.65 -10.69 2.00
CA LEU A 27 2.66 -9.97 2.80
C LEU A 27 1.22 -10.16 2.27
N LEU A 28 1.05 -10.18 0.94
CA LEU A 28 -0.26 -10.38 0.30
C LEU A 28 -0.82 -11.79 0.52
N HIS A 29 0.03 -12.80 0.69
CA HIS A 29 -0.38 -14.18 0.97
C HIS A 29 -0.31 -14.55 2.47
N SER A 30 -0.04 -13.58 3.33
CA SER A 30 0.05 -13.82 4.77
C SER A 30 -1.31 -14.19 5.37
N SER A 31 -1.29 -15.08 6.37
CA SER A 31 -2.49 -15.50 7.12
C SER A 31 -3.20 -14.34 7.83
N ARG A 32 -2.51 -13.20 8.00
CA ARG A 32 -3.04 -11.98 8.60
C ARG A 32 -4.26 -11.43 7.86
N TYR A 33 -4.35 -11.65 6.55
CA TYR A 33 -5.43 -11.13 5.71
C TYR A 33 -6.37 -12.22 5.19
N VAL A 34 -6.35 -13.42 5.79
CA VAL A 34 -7.19 -14.55 5.39
C VAL A 34 -8.70 -14.26 5.53
N ASN A 35 -9.07 -13.33 6.41
CA ASN A 35 -10.46 -12.94 6.65
C ASN A 35 -10.96 -11.85 5.68
N LEU A 36 -10.13 -11.35 4.76
CA LEU A 36 -10.61 -10.43 3.73
C LEU A 36 -11.53 -11.16 2.76
N SER A 37 -12.56 -10.45 2.29
CA SER A 37 -13.34 -10.95 1.16
C SER A 37 -12.44 -11.11 -0.06
N SER A 38 -12.78 -12.03 -0.98
CA SER A 38 -12.02 -12.19 -2.22
C SER A 38 -11.96 -10.90 -3.04
N ALA A 39 -13.03 -10.09 -3.02
CA ALA A 39 -13.07 -8.80 -3.72
C ALA A 39 -12.13 -7.77 -3.06
N ASP A 40 -12.10 -7.70 -1.73
CA ASP A 40 -11.20 -6.80 -1.01
C ASP A 40 -9.73 -7.23 -1.18
N HIS A 41 -9.46 -8.54 -1.19
CA HIS A 41 -8.11 -9.07 -1.38
C HIS A 41 -7.59 -8.77 -2.79
N ALA A 42 -8.42 -8.96 -3.81
CA ALA A 42 -8.09 -8.58 -5.18
C ALA A 42 -7.82 -7.06 -5.31
N LEU A 43 -8.67 -6.23 -4.70
CA LEU A 43 -8.48 -4.78 -4.72
C LEU A 43 -7.22 -4.36 -3.95
N ALA A 44 -6.93 -4.96 -2.78
CA ALA A 44 -5.73 -4.70 -2.02
C ALA A 44 -4.47 -5.07 -2.84
N THR A 45 -4.50 -6.19 -3.56
CA THR A 45 -3.43 -6.63 -4.46
C THR A 45 -3.17 -5.60 -5.56
N GLU A 46 -4.22 -5.15 -6.25
CA GLU A 46 -4.10 -4.13 -7.31
C GLU A 46 -3.57 -2.81 -6.76
N LEU A 47 -3.99 -2.40 -5.56
CA LEU A 47 -3.51 -1.19 -4.91
C LEU A 47 -2.02 -1.30 -4.54
N VAL A 48 -1.61 -2.38 -3.88
CA VAL A 48 -0.21 -2.60 -3.48
C VAL A 48 0.69 -2.66 -4.72
N MET A 49 0.35 -3.52 -5.67
CA MET A 49 1.15 -3.69 -6.88
C MET A 49 1.13 -2.43 -7.76
N GLY A 50 -0.01 -1.74 -7.82
CA GLY A 50 -0.15 -0.46 -8.51
C GLY A 50 0.72 0.62 -7.90
N VAL A 51 0.71 0.79 -6.58
CA VAL A 51 1.56 1.79 -5.90
C VAL A 51 3.03 1.48 -6.12
N LEU A 52 3.47 0.24 -5.93
CA LEU A 52 4.88 -0.13 -6.14
C LEU A 52 5.32 0.10 -7.58
N ARG A 53 4.50 -0.26 -8.56
CA ARG A 53 4.78 -0.05 -9.99
C ARG A 53 4.90 1.42 -10.35
N TRP A 54 4.10 2.28 -9.73
CA TRP A 54 4.02 3.71 -10.03
C TRP A 54 4.73 4.60 -9.00
N ARG A 55 5.49 4.03 -8.06
CA ARG A 55 6.05 4.72 -6.89
C ARG A 55 6.80 6.00 -7.27
N SER A 56 7.74 5.94 -8.20
CA SER A 56 8.51 7.13 -8.60
C SER A 56 7.66 8.26 -9.17
N LEU A 57 6.55 7.94 -9.85
CA LEU A 57 5.61 8.95 -10.32
C LEU A 57 4.78 9.51 -9.17
N LEU A 58 4.26 8.64 -8.30
CA LEU A 58 3.45 9.03 -7.15
C LEU A 58 4.25 9.91 -6.20
N ASP A 59 5.49 9.54 -5.87
CA ASP A 59 6.39 10.32 -5.03
C ASP A 59 6.60 11.73 -5.60
N ARG A 60 6.85 11.84 -6.91
CA ARG A 60 6.98 13.15 -7.58
C ARG A 60 5.71 13.99 -7.44
N ARG A 61 4.54 13.39 -7.68
CA ARG A 61 3.24 14.08 -7.56
C ARG A 61 2.94 14.50 -6.13
N ILE A 62 3.29 13.68 -5.14
CA ILE A 62 3.16 14.00 -3.72
C ILE A 62 4.09 15.17 -3.37
N ALA A 63 5.34 15.15 -3.85
CA ALA A 63 6.28 16.26 -3.64
C ALA A 63 5.79 17.58 -4.25
N GLU A 64 5.18 17.54 -5.44
CA GLU A 64 4.57 18.72 -6.08
C GLU A 64 3.38 19.27 -5.27
N ALA A 65 2.62 18.40 -4.61
CA ALA A 65 1.42 18.76 -3.87
C ALA A 65 1.67 19.03 -2.37
N SER A 66 2.86 18.71 -1.86
CA SER A 66 3.21 18.80 -0.44
C SER A 66 4.01 20.06 -0.14
N SER A 67 3.66 20.76 0.94
CA SER A 67 4.48 21.85 1.49
C SER A 67 5.67 21.33 2.33
N GLN A 68 5.75 20.01 2.55
CA GLN A 68 6.83 19.34 3.28
C GLN A 68 7.63 18.44 2.33
N LYS A 69 8.94 18.31 2.58
CA LYS A 69 9.78 17.38 1.83
C LYS A 69 9.35 15.93 2.08
N LEU A 70 9.46 15.07 1.07
CA LEU A 70 9.04 13.67 1.16
C LEU A 70 9.75 12.92 2.29
N GLU A 71 11.02 13.21 2.58
CA GLU A 71 11.76 12.52 3.65
C GLU A 71 11.26 12.89 5.06
N LYS A 72 10.34 13.85 5.18
CA LYS A 72 9.74 14.30 6.44
C LYS A 72 8.25 13.91 6.57
N LEU A 73 7.67 13.29 5.55
CA LEU A 73 6.33 12.71 5.60
C LEU A 73 6.37 11.36 6.33
#